data_AF-A0A6B0X7U8-F1
#
_entry.id   AF-A0A6B0X7U8-F1
#
_cell.length_a   1.000
_cell.length_b   1.000
_cell.length_c   1.000
_cell.angle_alpha   90.00
_cell.angle_beta   90.00
_cell.angle_gamma   90.00
#
_symmetry.space_group_name_H-M   'P 1'
#
loop_
_entity.id
_entity.type
_entity.pdbx_description
1 polymer ?
#
loop_
_entity_poly.entity_id
_entity_poly.type
_entity_poly.pdbx_seq_one_letter_code
_entity_poly.pdbx_strand_id
1 'polypeptide(L)'
;MVLERLGRGGQLPHWYSALRDQGILPNLDGKSLGSVLEMLFVAVLETKFYFDSPLVPFKVNPARGVDIPDLQLGIKSPSENYCTSEPFFSAYERLLGNEHDAVILLTDYQTQKAHPPLKVRIIDYQYLRGSQIADFRLCGIARHCRTRMRSRMETELKKAVRFLAYINQSDWEAKRLLRLLTAASDDEVKRTVAYIRAEYEQDVKKRSRAGREPLPVGSMSRIEDILQVSPHILGVINAADNWVIEIHKDFGRYPNDNEWERFMRSPLDGQIGMSYALQWRYNFGRIFR
;
A
#
# COMPACT_ATOMS: atom_id res chain seq x y z
N MET A 1 -22.49 16.30 24.12
CA MET A 1 -22.55 14.90 23.60
C MET A 1 -21.29 14.59 22.78
N VAL A 2 -20.79 13.34 22.65
CA VAL A 2 -19.50 13.06 21.96
C VAL A 2 -19.47 13.61 20.52
N LEU A 3 -20.50 13.33 19.73
CA LEU A 3 -20.57 13.78 18.33
C LEU A 3 -20.64 15.30 18.16
N GLU A 4 -21.19 16.01 19.15
CA GLU A 4 -21.24 17.48 19.18
C GLU A 4 -19.85 18.07 19.42
N ARG A 5 -19.06 17.46 20.31
CA ARG A 5 -17.65 17.82 20.54
C ARG A 5 -16.78 17.59 19.30
N LEU A 6 -17.01 16.49 18.59
CA LEU A 6 -16.27 16.16 17.36
C LEU A 6 -16.74 16.97 16.14
N GLY A 7 -17.97 17.49 16.18
CA GLY A 7 -18.52 18.29 15.10
C GLY A 7 -17.91 19.69 15.02
N ARG A 8 -18.00 20.31 13.84
CA ARG A 8 -17.42 21.63 13.59
C ARG A 8 -18.09 22.68 14.48
N GLY A 9 -17.28 23.49 15.16
CA GLY A 9 -17.78 24.56 16.03
C GLY A 9 -18.54 24.07 17.27
N GLY A 10 -18.36 22.82 17.68
CA GLY A 10 -19.10 22.25 18.80
C GLY A 10 -20.58 22.00 18.49
N GLN A 11 -20.93 21.87 17.20
CA GLN A 11 -22.30 21.58 16.76
C GLN A 11 -22.45 20.13 16.35
N LEU A 12 -23.68 19.63 16.46
CA LEU A 12 -24.04 18.33 15.91
C LEU A 12 -23.75 18.26 14.40
N PRO A 13 -23.15 17.16 13.89
CA PRO A 13 -22.94 17.00 12.47
C PRO A 13 -24.27 17.02 11.70
N HIS A 14 -24.29 17.66 10.54
CA HIS A 14 -25.50 17.83 9.73
C HIS A 14 -26.19 16.49 9.35
N TRP A 15 -25.43 15.39 9.30
CA TRP A 15 -25.94 14.04 9.01
C TRP A 15 -26.58 13.35 10.23
N TYR A 16 -26.39 13.87 11.45
CA TYR A 16 -26.75 13.18 12.69
C TYR A 16 -28.25 12.89 12.80
N SER A 17 -29.11 13.90 12.61
CA SER A 17 -30.55 13.73 12.78
C SER A 17 -31.14 12.73 11.78
N ALA A 18 -30.71 12.81 10.51
CA ALA A 18 -31.15 11.87 9.48
C ALA A 18 -30.69 10.42 9.80
N LEU A 19 -29.46 10.25 10.29
CA LEU A 19 -28.95 8.94 10.67
C LEU A 19 -29.70 8.37 11.88
N ARG A 20 -29.91 9.18 12.92
CA ARG A 20 -30.58 8.77 14.16
C ARG A 20 -32.05 8.42 13.92
N ASP A 21 -32.77 9.26 13.19
CA ASP A 21 -34.23 9.19 13.10
C ASP A 21 -34.70 8.29 11.95
N GLN A 22 -33.90 8.18 10.88
CA GLN A 22 -34.31 7.51 9.64
C GLN A 22 -33.33 6.40 9.21
N GLY A 23 -32.17 6.29 9.84
CA GLY A 23 -31.13 5.32 9.46
C GLY A 23 -30.52 5.61 8.08
N ILE A 24 -30.47 6.89 7.67
CA ILE A 24 -29.95 7.30 6.36
C ILE A 24 -28.83 8.34 6.51
N LEU A 25 -27.91 8.34 5.54
CA LEU A 25 -26.93 9.41 5.34
C LEU A 25 -27.34 10.28 4.15
N PRO A 26 -26.97 11.59 4.16
CA PRO A 26 -27.09 12.43 2.97
C PRO A 26 -26.24 11.85 1.84
N ASN A 27 -26.38 12.37 0.62
CA ASN A 27 -25.45 12.03 -0.46
C ASN A 27 -24.04 12.51 -0.09
N LEU A 28 -23.18 11.55 0.24
CA LEU A 28 -21.79 11.76 0.61
C LEU A 28 -20.88 11.12 -0.43
N ASP A 29 -19.71 11.72 -0.67
CA ASP A 29 -18.62 11.02 -1.35
C ASP A 29 -17.93 10.04 -0.39
N GLY A 30 -17.09 9.15 -0.94
CA GLY A 30 -16.40 8.15 -0.11
C GLY A 30 -15.51 8.75 0.97
N LYS A 31 -14.94 9.95 0.75
CA LYS A 31 -14.11 10.66 1.73
C LYS A 31 -14.96 11.16 2.91
N SER A 32 -16.11 11.73 2.62
CA SER A 32 -17.04 12.22 3.65
C SER A 32 -17.65 11.06 4.44
N LEU A 33 -17.86 9.90 3.81
CA LEU A 33 -18.25 8.68 4.53
C LEU A 33 -17.19 8.22 5.54
N GLY A 34 -15.91 8.25 5.17
CA GLY A 34 -14.80 7.94 6.09
C GLY A 34 -14.84 8.79 7.37
N SER A 35 -15.01 10.11 7.23
CA SER A 35 -15.13 11.00 8.40
C SER A 35 -16.38 10.74 9.25
N VAL A 36 -17.50 10.32 8.64
CA VAL A 36 -18.69 9.90 9.42
C VAL A 36 -18.34 8.68 10.28
N LEU A 37 -17.69 7.67 9.69
CA LEU A 37 -17.32 6.44 10.38
C LEU A 37 -16.30 6.70 11.48
N GLU A 38 -15.31 7.57 11.26
CA GLU A 38 -14.34 7.99 12.28
C GLU A 38 -15.05 8.58 13.52
N MET A 39 -15.98 9.51 13.30
CA MET A 39 -16.72 10.16 14.39
C MET A 39 -17.63 9.19 15.14
N LEU A 40 -18.35 8.32 14.41
CA LEU A 40 -19.19 7.30 15.02
C LEU A 40 -18.38 6.28 15.81
N PHE A 41 -17.23 5.85 15.27
CA PHE A 41 -16.35 4.89 15.93
C PHE A 41 -15.84 5.45 17.26
N VAL A 42 -15.37 6.70 17.28
CA VAL A 42 -14.96 7.38 18.52
C VAL A 42 -16.12 7.50 19.50
N ALA A 43 -17.31 7.89 19.05
CA ALA A 43 -18.49 7.96 19.92
C ALA A 43 -18.81 6.60 20.56
N VAL A 44 -18.71 5.50 19.81
CA VAL A 44 -18.90 4.15 20.35
C VAL A 44 -17.79 3.79 21.35
N LEU A 45 -16.52 4.07 21.03
CA LEU A 45 -15.41 3.80 21.94
C LEU A 45 -15.57 4.53 23.29
N GLU A 46 -15.81 5.84 23.25
CA GLU A 46 -15.96 6.65 24.47
C GLU A 46 -17.16 6.21 25.30
N THR A 47 -18.30 5.92 24.66
CA THR A 47 -19.55 5.67 25.40
C THR A 47 -19.73 4.22 25.83
N LYS A 48 -19.07 3.25 25.18
CA LYS A 48 -19.28 1.82 25.43
C LYS A 48 -18.08 1.11 26.04
N PHE A 49 -16.86 1.59 25.79
CA PHE A 49 -15.64 0.87 26.17
C PHE A 49 -14.73 1.67 27.10
N TYR A 50 -14.69 2.99 26.96
CA TYR A 50 -13.76 3.87 27.68
C TYR A 50 -14.46 4.92 28.55
N PHE A 51 -15.72 4.73 28.91
CA PHE A 51 -16.54 5.75 29.58
C PHE A 51 -15.97 6.23 30.93
N ASP A 52 -15.23 5.37 31.64
CA ASP A 52 -14.55 5.69 32.91
C ASP A 52 -13.02 5.81 32.77
N SER A 53 -12.50 5.93 31.55
CA SER A 53 -11.05 5.98 31.31
C SER A 53 -10.51 7.40 31.43
N PRO A 54 -9.31 7.61 32.00
CA PRO A 54 -8.64 8.91 31.93
C PRO A 54 -8.17 9.27 30.51
N LEU A 55 -8.25 8.34 29.55
CA LEU A 55 -7.88 8.59 28.16
C LEU A 55 -8.94 9.38 27.38
N VAL A 56 -10.19 9.43 27.86
CA VAL A 56 -11.23 10.23 27.22
C VAL A 56 -11.17 11.69 27.70
N PRO A 57 -11.46 12.68 26.83
CA PRO A 57 -11.97 12.51 25.47
C PRO A 57 -10.87 12.25 24.42
N PHE A 58 -11.11 11.27 23.55
CA PHE A 58 -10.30 11.01 22.36
C PHE A 58 -10.45 12.12 21.32
N LYS A 59 -9.34 12.46 20.67
CA LYS A 59 -9.29 13.42 19.57
C LYS A 59 -9.37 12.68 18.24
N VAL A 60 -10.05 13.30 17.27
CA VAL A 60 -9.99 12.90 15.86
C VAL A 60 -9.11 13.91 15.14
N ASN A 61 -7.98 13.48 14.60
CA ASN A 61 -7.06 14.38 13.89
C ASN A 61 -6.29 13.71 12.74
N PRO A 62 -6.95 13.49 11.59
CA PRO A 62 -6.32 12.87 10.43
C PRO A 62 -5.07 13.61 9.92
N ALA A 63 -4.96 14.92 10.18
CA ALA A 63 -3.80 15.72 9.76
C ALA A 63 -2.49 15.33 10.46
N ARG A 64 -2.56 14.54 11.54
CA ARG A 64 -1.38 13.98 12.23
C ARG A 64 -0.94 12.62 11.67
N GLY A 65 -1.54 12.15 10.58
CA GLY A 65 -1.21 10.84 9.99
C GLY A 65 -1.84 9.65 10.71
N VAL A 66 -2.74 9.90 11.68
CA VAL A 66 -3.49 8.88 12.41
C VAL A 66 -4.85 9.44 12.83
N ASP A 67 -5.90 8.63 12.68
CA ASP A 67 -7.27 9.10 12.87
C ASP A 67 -7.60 9.33 14.34
N ILE A 68 -7.16 8.42 15.23
CA ILE A 68 -7.28 8.54 16.70
C ILE A 68 -5.87 8.53 17.33
N PRO A 69 -5.22 9.70 17.49
CA PRO A 69 -3.86 9.78 18.01
C PRO A 69 -3.69 9.21 19.42
N ASP A 70 -4.68 9.40 20.29
CA ASP A 70 -4.64 8.92 21.68
C ASP A 70 -4.57 7.39 21.78
N LEU A 71 -5.01 6.68 20.74
CA LEU A 71 -4.94 5.22 20.62
C LEU A 71 -3.90 4.75 19.62
N GLN A 72 -3.21 5.67 18.93
CA GLN A 72 -2.34 5.35 17.79
C GLN A 72 -3.05 4.42 16.79
N LEU A 73 -4.31 4.74 16.47
CA LEU A 73 -5.20 3.89 15.68
C LEU A 73 -5.76 4.65 14.48
N GLY A 74 -5.53 4.10 13.28
CA GLY A 74 -6.16 4.52 12.04
C GLY A 74 -7.52 3.84 11.80
N ILE A 75 -8.33 4.46 10.96
CA ILE A 75 -9.61 3.92 10.49
C ILE A 75 -9.60 4.01 8.97
N LYS A 76 -9.83 2.88 8.31
CA LYS A 76 -9.96 2.83 6.86
C LYS A 76 -11.32 2.25 6.51
N SER A 77 -12.02 2.88 5.57
CA SER A 77 -13.36 2.47 5.18
C SER A 77 -13.44 2.15 3.68
N PRO A 78 -12.79 1.07 3.21
CA PRO A 78 -12.97 0.64 1.83
C PRO A 78 -14.43 0.23 1.59
N SER A 79 -14.80 0.18 0.33
CA SER A 79 -16.10 -0.35 -0.11
C SER A 79 -15.90 -1.71 -0.79
N GLU A 80 -16.90 -2.27 -1.46
CA GLU A 80 -16.90 -3.58 -2.12
C GLU A 80 -15.86 -3.73 -3.24
N ASN A 81 -15.26 -2.63 -3.70
CA ASN A 81 -14.08 -2.67 -4.58
C ASN A 81 -12.75 -2.87 -3.80
N TYR A 82 -12.83 -2.91 -2.48
CA TYR A 82 -11.76 -3.08 -1.49
C TYR A 82 -10.67 -2.01 -1.52
N CYS A 83 -10.94 -0.85 -2.13
CA CYS A 83 -9.93 0.16 -2.36
C CYS A 83 -10.15 1.40 -1.49
N THR A 84 -9.05 1.94 -0.95
CA THR A 84 -8.99 3.31 -0.42
C THR A 84 -7.67 3.96 -0.85
N SER A 85 -7.58 5.28 -0.73
CA SER A 85 -6.35 6.03 -1.01
C SER A 85 -5.90 6.80 0.21
N GLU A 86 -4.59 6.90 0.40
CA GLU A 86 -3.97 7.64 1.51
C GLU A 86 -2.72 8.39 1.01
N PRO A 87 -2.47 9.63 1.44
CA PRO A 87 -1.17 10.26 1.24
C PRO A 87 -0.07 9.38 1.84
N PHE A 88 1.06 9.29 1.14
CA PHE A 88 2.23 8.58 1.64
C PHE A 88 3.28 9.58 2.09
N PHE A 89 3.94 9.31 3.21
CA PHE A 89 5.09 10.11 3.65
C PHE A 89 6.38 9.56 3.06
N SER A 90 6.41 8.26 2.79
CA SER A 90 7.56 7.57 2.22
C SER A 90 7.16 6.42 1.29
N ALA A 91 7.90 6.26 0.19
CA ALA A 91 7.78 5.10 -0.69
C ALA A 91 8.04 3.77 0.07
N TYR A 92 8.80 3.83 1.17
CA TYR A 92 9.16 2.65 1.97
C TYR A 92 8.02 2.12 2.83
N GLU A 93 6.95 2.89 3.08
CA GLU A 93 5.72 2.41 3.75
C GLU A 93 5.13 1.19 3.04
N ARG A 94 5.37 1.07 1.73
CA ARG A 94 4.97 -0.10 0.95
C ARG A 94 5.54 -1.43 1.46
N LEU A 95 6.69 -1.37 2.14
CA LEU A 95 7.37 -2.53 2.72
C LEU A 95 7.32 -2.51 4.25
N LEU A 96 7.30 -1.33 4.85
CA LEU A 96 7.36 -1.14 6.30
C LEU A 96 5.98 -1.13 6.95
N GLY A 97 4.95 -0.84 6.17
CA GLY A 97 3.61 -0.55 6.64
C GLY A 97 3.49 0.82 7.30
N ASN A 98 2.33 1.06 7.90
CA ASN A 98 2.04 2.28 8.64
C ASN A 98 2.73 2.26 10.02
N GLU A 99 2.91 3.44 10.61
CA GLU A 99 3.44 3.57 11.99
C GLU A 99 2.42 3.15 13.05
N HIS A 100 1.14 3.13 12.66
CA HIS A 100 0.01 2.93 13.53
C HIS A 100 -0.86 1.78 13.01
N ASP A 101 -1.48 1.06 13.95
CA ASP A 101 -2.43 0.00 13.64
C ASP A 101 -3.72 0.61 13.06
N ALA A 102 -4.55 -0.17 12.39
CA ALA A 102 -5.81 0.32 11.87
C ALA A 102 -6.95 -0.68 11.95
N VAL A 103 -8.15 -0.15 12.17
CA VAL A 103 -9.40 -0.87 11.94
C VAL A 103 -9.86 -0.59 10.50
N ILE A 104 -10.10 -1.66 9.76
CA ILE A 104 -10.61 -1.61 8.39
C ILE A 104 -12.08 -1.99 8.43
N LEU A 105 -12.96 -1.06 8.04
CA LEU A 105 -14.42 -1.21 8.05
C LEU A 105 -14.91 -1.29 6.60
N LEU A 106 -15.19 -2.50 6.11
CA LEU A 106 -15.71 -2.70 4.76
C LEU A 106 -17.16 -2.26 4.69
N THR A 107 -17.49 -1.38 3.72
CA THR A 107 -18.84 -0.84 3.54
C THR A 107 -19.50 -1.31 2.24
N ASP A 108 -20.83 -1.25 2.18
CA ASP A 108 -21.62 -1.47 0.96
C ASP A 108 -21.86 -0.17 0.15
N TYR A 109 -21.00 0.84 0.30
CA TYR A 109 -21.23 2.16 -0.28
C TYR A 109 -21.29 2.18 -1.82
N GLN A 110 -20.53 1.33 -2.53
CA GLN A 110 -20.55 1.33 -3.99
C GLN A 110 -21.88 0.81 -4.54
N THR A 111 -22.53 -0.12 -3.85
CA THR A 111 -23.89 -0.53 -4.17
C THR A 111 -24.90 0.54 -3.74
N GLN A 112 -24.78 1.09 -2.54
CA GLN A 112 -25.76 2.06 -2.02
C GLN A 112 -25.75 3.42 -2.74
N LYS A 113 -24.61 3.87 -3.28
CA LYS A 113 -24.53 5.19 -3.96
C LYS A 113 -25.44 5.32 -5.20
N ALA A 114 -25.89 4.20 -5.77
CA ALA A 114 -26.85 4.18 -6.88
C ALA A 114 -28.31 4.35 -6.41
N HIS A 115 -28.56 4.29 -5.10
CA HIS A 115 -29.90 4.23 -4.50
C HIS A 115 -30.05 5.24 -3.34
N PRO A 116 -30.01 6.55 -3.60
CA PRO A 116 -30.24 7.55 -2.55
C PRO A 116 -31.68 7.49 -2.01
N PRO A 117 -31.91 7.78 -0.71
CA PRO A 117 -30.93 8.18 0.31
C PRO A 117 -30.05 7.02 0.79
N LEU A 118 -28.80 7.32 1.16
CA LEU A 118 -27.78 6.31 1.41
C LEU A 118 -28.07 5.52 2.70
N LYS A 119 -28.28 4.21 2.58
CA LYS A 119 -28.39 3.27 3.70
C LYS A 119 -27.16 2.39 3.80
N VAL A 120 -26.02 3.02 4.08
CA VAL A 120 -24.71 2.34 4.14
C VAL A 120 -24.61 1.47 5.38
N ARG A 121 -24.06 0.27 5.21
CA ARG A 121 -23.74 -0.69 6.27
C ARG A 121 -22.26 -0.99 6.27
N ILE A 122 -21.72 -1.27 7.45
CA ILE A 122 -20.46 -2.00 7.59
C ILE A 122 -20.81 -3.48 7.39
N ILE A 123 -20.25 -4.09 6.36
CA ILE A 123 -20.54 -5.47 5.96
C ILE A 123 -19.47 -6.45 6.44
N ASP A 124 -18.25 -5.97 6.74
CA ASP A 124 -17.18 -6.74 7.34
C ASP A 124 -16.17 -5.82 8.04
N TYR A 125 -15.31 -6.35 8.91
CA TYR A 125 -14.25 -5.60 9.57
C TYR A 125 -13.00 -6.43 9.85
N GLN A 126 -11.84 -5.78 9.85
CA GLN A 126 -10.57 -6.38 10.23
C GLN A 126 -9.75 -5.40 11.07
N TYR A 127 -8.93 -5.95 11.98
CA TYR A 127 -7.89 -5.18 12.67
C TYR A 127 -6.53 -5.57 12.10
N LEU A 128 -5.76 -4.59 11.65
CA LEU A 128 -4.42 -4.79 11.10
C LEU A 128 -3.39 -4.05 11.94
N ARG A 129 -2.28 -4.74 12.22
CA ARG A 129 -1.08 -4.06 12.72
C ARG A 129 -0.53 -3.12 11.66
N GLY A 130 0.16 -2.05 12.05
CA GLY A 130 0.76 -1.09 11.11
C GLY A 130 1.62 -1.78 10.05
N SER A 131 2.43 -2.76 10.44
CA SER A 131 3.27 -3.56 9.54
C SER A 131 2.50 -4.42 8.52
N GLN A 132 1.24 -4.75 8.82
CA GLN A 132 0.35 -5.53 7.95
C GLN A 132 -0.32 -4.67 6.89
N ILE A 133 -0.33 -3.34 7.06
CA ILE A 133 -0.77 -2.35 6.06
C ILE A 133 0.38 -2.09 5.07
N ALA A 134 0.91 -3.15 4.49
CA ALA A 134 2.01 -3.14 3.54
C ALA A 134 1.72 -4.09 2.37
N ASP A 135 2.46 -3.96 1.26
CA ASP A 135 2.25 -4.79 0.08
C ASP A 135 2.66 -6.24 0.36
N PHE A 136 1.69 -7.16 0.36
CA PHE A 136 1.92 -8.58 0.64
C PHE A 136 3.02 -9.20 -0.22
N ARG A 137 2.98 -8.94 -1.53
CA ARG A 137 3.90 -9.59 -2.47
C ARG A 137 5.30 -9.01 -2.33
N LEU A 138 5.42 -7.69 -2.29
CA LEU A 138 6.72 -7.03 -2.18
C LEU A 138 7.36 -7.27 -0.83
N CYS A 139 6.59 -7.33 0.25
CA CYS A 139 7.07 -7.72 1.57
C CYS A 139 7.64 -9.15 1.57
N GLY A 140 6.98 -10.09 0.88
CA GLY A 140 7.48 -11.46 0.70
C GLY A 140 8.84 -11.49 0.00
N ILE A 141 9.00 -10.71 -1.09
CA ILE A 141 10.26 -10.60 -1.83
C ILE A 141 11.33 -9.92 -0.99
N ALA A 142 10.99 -8.83 -0.32
CA ALA A 142 11.89 -8.11 0.57
C ALA A 142 12.43 -9.03 1.69
N ARG A 143 11.57 -9.88 2.27
CA ARG A 143 11.98 -10.87 3.27
C ARG A 143 12.97 -11.86 2.68
N HIS A 144 12.72 -12.35 1.45
CA HIS A 144 13.64 -13.24 0.76
C HIS A 144 15.01 -12.57 0.53
N CYS A 145 15.04 -11.34 0.01
CA CYS A 145 16.27 -10.57 -0.19
C CYS A 145 17.02 -10.37 1.13
N ARG A 146 16.32 -9.97 2.21
CA ARG A 146 16.92 -9.75 3.53
C ARG A 146 17.56 -11.02 4.09
N THR A 147 16.91 -12.17 3.94
CA THR A 147 17.45 -13.46 4.40
C THR A 147 18.70 -13.86 3.61
N ARG A 148 18.71 -13.64 2.28
CA ARG A 148 19.82 -14.04 1.40
C ARG A 148 21.04 -13.12 1.47
N MET A 149 20.84 -11.82 1.62
CA MET A 149 21.88 -10.79 1.47
C MET A 149 22.39 -10.22 2.81
N ARG A 150 22.02 -10.85 3.94
CA ARG A 150 22.34 -10.38 5.30
C ARG A 150 23.84 -10.07 5.49
N SER A 151 24.14 -9.01 6.26
CA SER A 151 25.43 -8.51 6.80
C SER A 151 26.68 -8.45 5.89
N ARG A 152 26.73 -9.13 4.75
CA ARG A 152 27.87 -9.14 3.82
C ARG A 152 27.59 -8.32 2.54
N MET A 153 26.35 -7.89 2.32
CA MET A 153 25.90 -7.20 1.10
C MET A 153 24.86 -6.11 1.42
N GLU A 154 25.18 -5.26 2.40
CA GLU A 154 24.25 -4.20 2.84
C GLU A 154 23.89 -3.23 1.71
N THR A 155 24.87 -2.81 0.91
CA THR A 155 24.67 -1.88 -0.20
C THR A 155 23.71 -2.46 -1.24
N GLU A 156 23.90 -3.73 -1.60
CA GLU A 156 23.07 -4.45 -2.56
C GLU A 156 21.66 -4.68 -2.02
N LEU A 157 21.53 -4.96 -0.72
CA LEU A 157 20.23 -5.07 -0.07
C LEU A 157 19.50 -3.71 -0.08
N LYS A 158 20.19 -2.61 0.22
CA LYS A 158 19.61 -1.25 0.13
C LYS A 158 19.13 -0.94 -1.30
N LYS A 159 19.88 -1.33 -2.32
CA LYS A 159 19.47 -1.23 -3.74
C LYS A 159 18.20 -2.02 -4.05
N ALA A 160 18.15 -3.28 -3.62
CA ALA A 160 16.96 -4.13 -3.80
C ALA A 160 15.73 -3.56 -3.09
N VAL A 161 15.90 -3.07 -1.85
CA VAL A 161 14.81 -2.45 -1.06
C VAL A 161 14.32 -1.16 -1.70
N ARG A 162 15.25 -0.32 -2.19
CA ARG A 162 14.92 0.89 -2.97
C ARG A 162 14.09 0.54 -4.20
N PHE A 163 14.49 -0.46 -4.99
CA PHE A 163 13.69 -0.92 -6.12
C PHE A 163 12.28 -1.37 -5.69
N LEU A 164 12.17 -2.21 -4.65
CA LEU A 164 10.88 -2.71 -4.18
C LEU A 164 9.95 -1.59 -3.66
N ALA A 165 10.49 -0.53 -3.05
CA ALA A 165 9.70 0.61 -2.61
C ALA A 165 9.10 1.39 -3.81
N TYR A 166 9.92 1.64 -4.84
CA TYR A 166 9.57 2.52 -5.96
C TYR A 166 9.00 1.83 -7.21
N ILE A 167 9.00 0.49 -7.24
CA ILE A 167 8.61 -0.26 -8.44
C ILE A 167 7.19 0.06 -8.94
N ASN A 168 7.06 0.35 -10.23
CA ASN A 168 5.78 0.32 -10.92
C ASN A 168 5.51 -1.09 -11.45
N GLN A 169 4.62 -1.85 -10.81
CA GLN A 169 4.34 -3.24 -11.18
C GLN A 169 3.61 -3.39 -12.54
N SER A 170 3.17 -2.28 -13.15
CA SER A 170 2.61 -2.24 -14.50
C SER A 170 3.67 -2.00 -15.57
N ASP A 171 4.86 -1.53 -15.20
CA ASP A 171 5.97 -1.34 -16.12
C ASP A 171 6.49 -2.68 -16.64
N TRP A 172 6.83 -2.75 -17.92
CA TRP A 172 7.25 -4.01 -18.53
C TRP A 172 8.55 -4.49 -17.90
N GLU A 173 9.58 -3.67 -17.89
CA GLU A 173 10.92 -4.05 -17.43
C GLU A 173 10.93 -4.31 -15.92
N ALA A 174 10.33 -3.42 -15.14
CA ALA A 174 10.26 -3.53 -13.69
C ALA A 174 9.60 -4.85 -13.25
N LYS A 175 8.52 -5.28 -13.93
CA LYS A 175 7.86 -6.56 -13.63
C LYS A 175 8.79 -7.77 -13.82
N ARG A 176 9.75 -7.70 -14.75
CA ARG A 176 10.67 -8.81 -15.05
C ARG A 176 11.86 -8.78 -14.10
N LEU A 177 12.38 -7.59 -13.79
CA LEU A 177 13.37 -7.40 -12.72
C LEU A 177 12.84 -7.91 -11.37
N LEU A 178 11.57 -7.64 -11.05
CA LEU A 178 10.92 -8.18 -9.84
C LEU A 178 10.90 -9.71 -9.81
N ARG A 179 10.65 -10.35 -10.95
CA ARG A 179 10.68 -11.83 -11.06
C ARG A 179 12.10 -12.36 -10.90
N LEU A 180 13.09 -11.69 -11.49
CA LEU A 180 14.50 -12.08 -11.39
C LEU A 180 15.03 -11.95 -9.97
N LEU A 181 14.57 -10.95 -9.19
CA LEU A 181 14.94 -10.78 -7.79
C LEU A 181 14.54 -11.95 -6.89
N THR A 182 13.58 -12.77 -7.31
CA THR A 182 13.15 -13.96 -6.57
C THR A 182 13.90 -15.24 -6.93
N ALA A 183 14.80 -15.21 -7.92
CA ALA A 183 15.53 -16.38 -8.36
C ALA A 183 16.50 -16.88 -7.27
N ALA A 184 16.47 -18.17 -6.94
CA ALA A 184 17.27 -18.77 -5.86
C ALA A 184 18.74 -19.01 -6.25
N SER A 185 19.05 -19.12 -7.55
CA SER A 185 20.39 -19.40 -8.04
C SER A 185 20.69 -18.71 -9.38
N ASP A 186 21.97 -18.67 -9.76
CA ASP A 186 22.41 -18.14 -11.06
C ASP A 186 21.81 -18.92 -12.25
N ASP A 187 21.62 -20.23 -12.11
CA ASP A 187 20.97 -21.04 -13.15
C ASP A 187 19.48 -20.71 -13.28
N GLU A 188 18.82 -20.38 -12.17
CA GLU A 188 17.45 -19.87 -12.22
C GLU A 188 17.37 -18.48 -12.86
N VAL A 189 18.34 -17.60 -12.61
CA VAL A 189 18.46 -16.31 -13.31
C VAL A 189 18.59 -16.53 -14.81
N LYS A 190 19.53 -17.38 -15.26
CA LYS A 190 19.71 -17.70 -16.69
C LYS A 190 18.44 -18.24 -17.35
N ARG A 191 17.79 -19.22 -16.72
CA ARG A 191 16.52 -19.80 -17.22
C ARG A 191 15.41 -18.74 -17.30
N THR A 192 15.33 -17.86 -16.31
CA THR A 192 14.33 -16.80 -16.27
C THR A 192 14.60 -15.75 -17.35
N VAL A 193 15.86 -15.34 -17.59
CA VAL A 193 16.22 -14.44 -18.70
C VAL A 193 15.87 -15.05 -20.05
N ALA A 194 16.18 -16.34 -20.27
CA ALA A 194 15.81 -17.03 -21.51
C ALA A 194 14.28 -17.07 -21.72
N TYR A 195 13.52 -17.30 -20.64
CA TYR A 195 12.07 -17.24 -20.67
C TYR A 195 11.54 -15.83 -21.00
N ILE A 196 12.12 -14.79 -20.39
CA ILE A 196 11.75 -13.39 -20.65
C ILE A 196 11.99 -13.02 -22.12
N ARG A 197 13.09 -13.51 -22.73
CA ARG A 197 13.37 -13.29 -24.15
C ARG A 197 12.25 -13.84 -25.04
N ALA A 198 11.78 -15.06 -24.76
CA ALA A 198 10.67 -15.65 -25.50
C ALA A 198 9.35 -14.88 -25.30
N GLU A 199 9.08 -14.38 -24.09
CA GLU A 199 7.91 -13.52 -23.82
C GLU A 199 8.00 -12.16 -24.52
N TYR A 200 9.20 -11.56 -24.61
CA TYR A 200 9.40 -10.23 -25.20
C TYR A 200 8.89 -10.18 -26.64
N GLU A 201 9.21 -11.20 -27.45
CA GLU A 201 8.74 -11.28 -28.84
C GLU A 201 7.21 -11.37 -28.93
N GLN A 202 6.58 -12.10 -28.01
CA GLN A 202 5.13 -12.22 -27.93
C GLN A 202 4.47 -10.90 -27.50
N ASP A 203 5.06 -10.23 -26.51
CA ASP A 203 4.58 -8.94 -26.00
C ASP A 203 4.66 -7.84 -27.05
N VAL A 204 5.75 -7.79 -27.84
CA VAL A 204 5.91 -6.85 -28.96
C VAL A 204 4.82 -7.09 -30.02
N LYS A 205 4.61 -8.34 -30.44
CA LYS A 205 3.56 -8.69 -31.41
C LYS A 205 2.17 -8.33 -30.89
N LYS A 206 1.87 -8.61 -29.63
CA LYS A 206 0.58 -8.32 -29.00
C LYS A 206 0.32 -6.82 -28.89
N ARG A 207 1.32 -6.03 -28.49
CA ARG A 207 1.21 -4.56 -28.41
C ARG A 207 1.00 -3.93 -29.77
N SER A 208 1.78 -4.35 -30.78
CA SER A 208 1.64 -3.89 -32.17
C SER A 208 0.23 -4.17 -32.72
N ARG A 209 -0.29 -5.40 -32.55
CA ARG A 209 -1.66 -5.75 -32.95
C ARG A 209 -2.75 -4.93 -32.24
N ALA A 210 -2.50 -4.55 -30.99
CA ALA A 210 -3.43 -3.76 -30.19
C ALA A 210 -3.28 -2.24 -30.37
N GLY A 211 -2.40 -1.78 -31.28
CA GLY A 211 -2.12 -0.35 -31.48
C GLY A 211 -1.56 0.35 -30.24
N ARG A 212 -0.93 -0.41 -29.33
CA ARG A 212 -0.34 0.13 -28.09
C ARG A 212 1.08 0.60 -28.35
N GLU A 213 1.54 1.54 -27.51
CA GLU A 213 2.93 2.00 -27.56
C GLU A 213 3.92 0.82 -27.48
N PRO A 214 5.00 0.89 -28.29
CA PRO A 214 6.05 -0.11 -28.27
C PRO A 214 6.72 -0.17 -26.90
N LEU A 215 7.41 -1.29 -26.64
CA LEU A 215 8.26 -1.37 -25.46
C LEU A 215 9.43 -0.38 -25.58
N PRO A 216 9.92 0.19 -24.46
CA PRO A 216 11.06 1.08 -24.51
C PRO A 216 12.26 0.44 -25.19
N VAL A 217 12.98 1.22 -26.00
CA VAL A 217 14.17 0.75 -26.70
C VAL A 217 15.21 0.27 -25.68
N GLY A 218 15.82 -0.89 -25.95
CA GLY A 218 16.85 -1.47 -25.08
C GLY A 218 16.32 -2.23 -23.86
N SER A 219 15.01 -2.30 -23.62
CA SER A 219 14.46 -3.00 -22.43
C SER A 219 14.92 -4.46 -22.34
N MET A 220 14.93 -5.19 -23.46
CA MET A 220 15.41 -6.58 -23.47
C MET A 220 16.93 -6.65 -23.31
N SER A 221 17.68 -5.75 -23.96
CA SER A 221 19.15 -5.70 -23.83
C SER A 221 19.58 -5.54 -22.37
N ARG A 222 18.94 -4.62 -21.63
CA ARG A 222 19.23 -4.41 -20.20
C ARG A 222 18.97 -5.67 -19.35
N ILE A 223 17.93 -6.45 -19.68
CA ILE A 223 17.69 -7.74 -19.02
C ILE A 223 18.77 -8.77 -19.37
N GLU A 224 19.29 -8.76 -20.59
CA GLU A 224 20.35 -9.69 -21.03
C GLU A 224 21.72 -9.35 -20.43
N ASP A 225 22.00 -8.06 -20.26
CA ASP A 225 23.24 -7.55 -19.67
C ASP A 225 23.43 -8.02 -18.21
N ILE A 226 22.35 -8.40 -17.52
CA ILE A 226 22.39 -9.05 -16.21
C ILE A 226 23.33 -10.26 -16.21
N LEU A 227 23.38 -11.02 -17.32
CA LEU A 227 24.20 -12.22 -17.43
C LEU A 227 25.70 -11.95 -17.58
N GLN A 228 26.10 -10.68 -17.74
CA GLN A 228 27.51 -10.27 -17.81
C GLN A 228 28.15 -10.09 -16.43
N VAL A 229 27.35 -10.10 -15.35
CA VAL A 229 27.81 -9.91 -13.97
C VAL A 229 27.77 -11.24 -13.23
N SER A 230 28.85 -11.57 -12.51
CA SER A 230 28.94 -12.76 -11.65
C SER A 230 29.18 -12.36 -10.19
N PRO A 231 28.41 -12.90 -9.21
CA PRO A 231 27.24 -13.74 -9.40
C PRO A 231 26.07 -12.98 -10.03
N HIS A 232 25.22 -13.68 -10.78
CA HIS A 232 24.16 -13.08 -11.61
C HIS A 232 23.14 -12.27 -10.80
N ILE A 233 22.94 -12.62 -9.53
CA ILE A 233 22.08 -11.85 -8.63
C ILE A 233 22.55 -10.40 -8.46
N LEU A 234 23.87 -10.12 -8.53
CA LEU A 234 24.38 -8.75 -8.51
C LEU A 234 23.97 -7.98 -9.76
N GLY A 235 23.98 -8.65 -10.93
CA GLY A 235 23.48 -8.08 -12.18
C GLY A 235 22.01 -7.70 -12.06
N VAL A 236 21.19 -8.57 -11.47
CA VAL A 236 19.75 -8.30 -11.23
C VAL A 236 19.56 -7.08 -10.33
N ILE A 237 20.28 -7.00 -9.21
CA ILE A 237 20.16 -5.89 -8.25
C ILE A 237 20.61 -4.57 -8.88
N ASN A 238 21.70 -4.57 -9.64
CA ASN A 238 22.17 -3.38 -10.34
C ASN A 238 21.19 -2.93 -11.42
N ALA A 239 20.63 -3.85 -12.21
CA ALA A 239 19.59 -3.52 -13.18
C ALA A 239 18.32 -2.96 -12.51
N ALA A 240 17.93 -3.51 -11.36
CA ALA A 240 16.82 -3.02 -10.55
C ALA A 240 17.07 -1.60 -10.01
N ASP A 241 18.26 -1.31 -9.48
CA ASP A 241 18.61 0.03 -9.00
C ASP A 241 18.72 1.05 -10.16
N ASN A 242 19.31 0.65 -11.29
CA ASN A 242 19.39 1.47 -12.50
C ASN A 242 17.99 1.84 -13.00
N TRP A 243 17.04 0.90 -12.99
CA TRP A 243 15.64 1.20 -13.34
C TRP A 243 15.06 2.29 -12.42
N VAL A 244 15.35 2.27 -11.11
CA VAL A 244 14.91 3.35 -10.20
C VAL A 244 15.55 4.68 -10.58
N ILE A 245 16.86 4.69 -10.85
CA ILE A 245 17.60 5.90 -11.21
C ILE A 245 17.04 6.51 -12.51
N GLU A 246 16.76 5.69 -13.53
CA GLU A 246 16.24 6.15 -14.81
C GLU A 246 14.80 6.69 -14.71
N ILE A 247 13.94 5.99 -13.98
CA ILE A 247 12.49 6.29 -13.92
C ILE A 247 12.17 7.35 -12.87
N HIS A 248 12.75 7.26 -11.68
CA HIS A 248 12.43 8.14 -10.56
C HIS A 248 13.46 9.24 -10.35
N LYS A 249 14.66 9.14 -10.95
CA LYS A 249 15.73 10.14 -10.82
C LYS A 249 15.97 10.47 -9.33
N ASP A 250 15.96 11.74 -8.98
CA ASP A 250 16.20 12.24 -7.61
C ASP A 250 15.09 11.84 -6.62
N PHE A 251 13.87 11.52 -7.09
CA PHE A 251 12.78 11.09 -6.20
C PHE A 251 13.00 9.69 -5.64
N GLY A 252 13.67 8.83 -6.39
CA GLY A 252 13.96 7.47 -5.98
C GLY A 252 15.14 7.44 -5.04
N ARG A 253 15.08 7.97 -3.81
CA ARG A 253 16.25 7.97 -2.90
C ARG A 253 16.49 6.60 -2.24
N TYR A 254 17.71 6.37 -1.76
CA TYR A 254 18.01 5.29 -0.81
C TYR A 254 17.21 5.44 0.51
N PRO A 255 16.99 4.35 1.27
CA PRO A 255 16.36 4.46 2.58
C PRO A 255 17.26 5.28 3.51
N ASN A 256 16.66 6.16 4.30
CA ASN A 256 17.39 6.83 5.38
C ASN A 256 17.64 5.86 6.56
N ASP A 257 18.40 6.29 7.56
CA ASP A 257 18.79 5.42 8.68
C ASP A 257 17.58 4.85 9.44
N ASN A 258 16.54 5.68 9.68
CA ASN A 258 15.31 5.23 10.33
C ASN A 258 14.56 4.17 9.51
N GLU A 259 14.39 4.40 8.20
CA GLU A 259 13.74 3.44 7.29
C GLU A 259 14.54 2.15 7.18
N TRP A 260 15.87 2.26 7.16
CA TRP A 260 16.76 1.10 7.11
C TRP A 260 16.70 0.27 8.40
N GLU A 261 16.78 0.90 9.56
CA GLU A 261 16.63 0.22 10.84
C GLU A 261 15.26 -0.44 10.98
N ARG A 262 14.18 0.27 10.62
CA ARG A 262 12.82 -0.28 10.57
C ARG A 262 12.75 -1.46 9.61
N PHE A 263 13.33 -1.36 8.42
CA PHE A 263 13.39 -2.46 7.46
C PHE A 263 14.06 -3.69 8.05
N MET A 264 15.19 -3.52 8.74
CA MET A 264 15.94 -4.63 9.32
C MET A 264 15.19 -5.32 10.46
N ARG A 265 14.36 -4.59 11.22
CA ARG A 265 13.57 -5.12 12.35
C ARG A 265 12.15 -5.56 11.96
N SER A 266 11.63 -5.08 10.83
CA SER A 266 10.24 -5.29 10.42
C SER A 266 9.93 -6.78 10.21
N PRO A 267 8.73 -7.26 10.58
CA PRO A 267 8.27 -8.61 10.23
C PRO A 267 8.07 -8.79 8.71
N LEU A 268 7.96 -7.68 7.96
CA LEU A 268 7.62 -7.65 6.52
C LEU A 268 6.36 -8.47 6.23
N ASP A 269 5.34 -8.37 7.08
CA ASP A 269 4.14 -9.21 7.07
C ASP A 269 2.93 -8.53 6.41
N GLY A 270 3.18 -7.66 5.43
CA GLY A 270 2.14 -6.99 4.66
C GLY A 270 1.03 -7.94 4.20
N GLN A 271 -0.22 -7.51 4.29
CA GLN A 271 -1.40 -8.33 3.99
C GLN A 271 -2.25 -7.78 2.84
N ILE A 272 -1.94 -6.58 2.35
CA ILE A 272 -2.77 -5.89 1.35
C ILE A 272 -2.03 -5.76 0.02
N GLY A 273 -2.74 -5.38 -1.03
CA GLY A 273 -2.11 -4.88 -2.26
C GLY A 273 -1.83 -3.39 -2.14
N MET A 274 -0.67 -2.92 -2.61
CA MET A 274 -0.39 -1.49 -2.70
C MET A 274 0.14 -1.11 -4.08
N SER A 275 -0.39 -0.03 -4.62
CA SER A 275 0.07 0.51 -5.89
C SER A 275 0.32 2.02 -5.80
N TYR A 276 1.32 2.46 -6.56
CA TYR A 276 1.73 3.85 -6.64
C TYR A 276 0.84 4.62 -7.63
N ALA A 277 0.36 5.79 -7.21
CA ALA A 277 -0.29 6.80 -8.03
C ALA A 277 0.19 8.19 -7.55
N LEU A 278 -0.69 9.20 -7.40
CA LEU A 278 -0.37 10.42 -6.64
C LEU A 278 -0.34 10.19 -5.12
N GLN A 279 -0.87 9.06 -4.67
CA GLN A 279 -1.08 8.62 -3.30
C GLN A 279 -0.96 7.10 -3.26
N TRP A 280 -0.84 6.50 -2.08
CA TRP A 280 -1.00 5.05 -1.99
C TRP A 280 -2.43 4.67 -2.31
N ARG A 281 -2.58 3.69 -3.21
CA ARG A 281 -3.85 2.99 -3.40
C ARG A 281 -3.75 1.64 -2.72
N TYR A 282 -4.42 1.52 -1.58
CA TYR A 282 -4.54 0.26 -0.86
C TYR A 282 -5.63 -0.59 -1.48
N ASN A 283 -5.40 -1.91 -1.52
CA ASN A 283 -6.38 -2.90 -1.89
C ASN A 283 -6.46 -3.98 -0.80
N PHE A 284 -7.59 -3.98 -0.09
CA PHE A 284 -7.89 -4.92 0.99
C PHE A 284 -8.57 -6.20 0.49
N GLY A 285 -8.64 -6.44 -0.82
CA GLY A 285 -9.35 -7.59 -1.37
C GLY A 285 -8.79 -8.92 -0.88
N ARG A 286 -7.51 -8.98 -0.51
CA ARG A 286 -6.88 -10.19 0.03
C ARG A 286 -7.37 -10.59 1.43
N ILE A 287 -7.86 -9.64 2.23
CA ILE A 287 -8.28 -9.89 3.61
C ILE A 287 -9.80 -10.02 3.77
N PHE A 288 -10.57 -9.69 2.72
CA PHE A 288 -12.04 -9.71 2.71
C PHE A 288 -12.65 -10.60 1.61
N ARG A 289 -11.85 -11.24 0.74
CA ARG A 289 -12.31 -12.17 -0.30
C ARG A 289 -11.89 -13.61 0.00
#